data_AF-A0A958Z4V7-F1
#
_entry.id   AF-A0A958Z4V7-F1
#
_cell.length_a   1.000
_cell.length_b   1.000
_cell.length_c   1.000
_cell.angle_alpha   90.00
_cell.angle_beta   90.00
_cell.angle_gamma   90.00
#
_symmetry.space_group_name_H-M   'P 1'
#
loop_
_entity.id
_entity.type
_entity.pdbx_description
1 polymer ?
#
loop_
_entity_poly.entity_id
_entity_poly.type
_entity_poly.pdbx_seq_one_letter_code
_entity_poly.pdbx_strand_id
1 'polypeptide(L)'
;WHHGEDRGQVRAFEWSGSEWEQLGQSIDGENDYDNSGHSVSLSADGTTMAIGSVQNPGGGEYRGQTRVFKLVNTTWLQVDNGINGLFDNEYGGYNTAISANGETVLIGMPLSSANGTYAGAVRAYEGGVLGVDSSEAMEFVAFPNPASNLISIAMERSFSQIEIVQYDILGNKVNSATFQNSKEVDFPLRGQTGIYFLIVQADNSREIIRVVKE
;
A
#
# COMPACT_ATOMS: atom_id res chain seq x y z
N TRP A 1 -1.14 -17.04 31.58
CA TRP A 1 -2.11 -15.94 31.61
C TRP A 1 -1.32 -14.64 31.68
N HIS A 2 -1.00 -14.05 30.53
CA HIS A 2 -0.33 -12.75 30.47
C HIS A 2 -1.42 -11.68 30.52
N HIS A 3 -1.62 -11.09 31.70
CA HIS A 3 -2.46 -9.91 31.84
C HIS A 3 -1.66 -8.70 31.35
N GLY A 4 -1.99 -8.18 30.16
CA GLY A 4 -1.54 -6.85 29.75
C GLY A 4 -1.50 -6.55 28.26
N GLU A 5 -1.33 -7.51 27.35
CA GLU A 5 -0.91 -7.19 25.97
C GLU A 5 -1.47 -8.14 24.91
N ASP A 6 -2.77 -8.48 24.95
CA ASP A 6 -3.41 -9.30 23.90
C ASP A 6 -3.65 -8.49 22.60
N ARG A 7 -2.66 -7.69 22.19
CA ARG A 7 -2.64 -6.97 20.92
C ARG A 7 -2.67 -7.92 19.72
N GLY A 8 -2.16 -9.13 19.89
CA GLY A 8 -2.05 -10.15 18.85
C GLY A 8 -0.87 -9.90 17.91
N GLN A 9 -0.42 -10.94 17.22
CA GLN A 9 0.69 -10.88 16.27
C GLN A 9 0.44 -11.85 15.11
N VAL A 10 0.75 -11.41 13.89
CA VAL A 10 0.70 -12.23 12.67
C VAL A 10 2.11 -12.42 12.12
N ARG A 11 2.40 -13.62 11.63
CA ARG A 11 3.64 -13.96 10.94
C ARG A 11 3.32 -14.74 9.67
N ALA A 12 3.98 -14.40 8.57
CA ALA A 12 3.90 -15.14 7.32
C ALA A 12 5.11 -16.06 7.18
N PHE A 13 4.91 -17.24 6.59
CA PHE A 13 5.96 -18.20 6.31
C PHE A 13 5.83 -18.72 4.89
N GLU A 14 6.96 -18.95 4.24
CA GLU A 14 7.08 -19.56 2.92
C GLU A 14 7.76 -20.93 3.05
N TRP A 15 7.29 -21.92 2.27
CA TRP A 15 7.89 -23.25 2.26
C TRP A 15 9.03 -23.29 1.24
N SER A 16 10.27 -23.47 1.71
CA SER A 16 11.46 -23.53 0.84
C SER A 16 11.64 -24.84 0.07
N GLY A 17 10.75 -25.81 0.30
CA GLY A 17 10.88 -27.19 -0.19
C GLY A 17 11.33 -28.17 0.90
N SER A 18 11.95 -27.68 1.97
CA SER A 18 12.43 -28.48 3.11
C SER A 18 12.03 -27.93 4.47
N GLU A 19 11.82 -26.63 4.61
CA GLU A 19 11.41 -26.00 5.86
C GLU A 19 10.50 -24.79 5.64
N TRP A 20 9.81 -24.38 6.71
CA TRP A 20 9.05 -23.14 6.73
C TRP A 20 9.95 -22.01 7.16
N GLU A 21 10.18 -21.07 6.27
CA GLU A 21 11.01 -19.88 6.50
C GLU A 21 10.11 -18.67 6.70
N GLN A 22 10.44 -17.81 7.67
CA GLN A 22 9.60 -16.64 7.92
C GLN A 22 9.74 -15.65 6.77
N LEU A 23 8.59 -15.28 6.17
CA LEU A 23 8.51 -14.33 5.08
C LEU A 23 8.29 -12.93 5.68
N GLY A 24 9.35 -12.15 5.75
CA GLY A 24 9.37 -10.79 6.28
C GLY A 24 9.18 -10.68 7.79
N GLN A 25 9.06 -9.43 8.26
CA GLN A 25 8.96 -9.15 9.69
C GLN A 25 7.58 -9.54 10.26
N SER A 26 7.55 -9.85 11.56
CA SER A 26 6.28 -10.05 12.29
C SER A 26 5.45 -8.76 12.31
N ILE A 27 4.12 -8.90 12.27
CA ILE A 27 3.19 -7.77 12.30
C ILE A 27 2.45 -7.79 13.63
N ASP A 28 2.71 -6.80 14.48
CA ASP A 28 2.07 -6.65 15.78
C ASP A 28 0.74 -5.88 15.67
N GLY A 29 -0.18 -6.18 16.59
CA GLY A 29 -1.39 -5.38 16.82
C GLY A 29 -1.06 -3.95 17.25
N GLU A 30 -1.94 -3.00 16.92
CA GLU A 30 -1.71 -1.57 17.17
C GLU A 30 -1.98 -1.18 18.62
N ASN A 31 -3.01 -1.79 19.26
CA ASN A 31 -3.38 -1.53 20.64
C ASN A 31 -3.56 -2.81 21.44
N ASP A 32 -3.51 -2.67 22.77
CA ASP A 32 -3.79 -3.77 23.68
C ASP A 32 -5.23 -4.27 23.48
N TYR A 33 -5.39 -5.59 23.52
CA TYR A 33 -6.68 -6.27 23.35
C TYR A 33 -7.32 -6.12 21.95
N ASP A 34 -6.61 -5.61 20.95
CA ASP A 34 -7.11 -5.50 19.57
C ASP A 34 -7.49 -6.86 18.96
N ASN A 35 -6.92 -7.95 19.49
CA ASN A 35 -6.99 -9.29 18.91
C ASN A 35 -6.56 -9.30 17.44
N SER A 36 -5.48 -8.59 17.09
CA SER A 36 -4.93 -8.59 15.74
C SER A 36 -4.55 -10.02 15.33
N GLY A 37 -4.95 -10.41 14.12
CA GLY A 37 -4.82 -11.78 13.65
C GLY A 37 -6.04 -12.66 13.93
N HIS A 38 -7.15 -12.08 14.39
CA HIS A 38 -8.42 -12.79 14.53
C HIS A 38 -8.89 -13.40 13.21
N SER A 39 -8.67 -12.68 12.11
CA SER A 39 -8.81 -13.21 10.75
C SER A 39 -7.59 -12.82 9.91
N VAL A 40 -7.19 -13.71 9.00
CA VAL A 40 -6.09 -13.47 8.06
C VAL A 40 -6.48 -14.04 6.70
N SER A 41 -6.26 -13.27 5.64
CA SER A 41 -6.42 -13.72 4.26
C SER A 41 -5.23 -13.28 3.40
N LEU A 42 -4.83 -14.12 2.45
CA LEU A 42 -3.65 -13.91 1.61
C LEU A 42 -4.02 -14.02 0.12
N SER A 43 -3.45 -13.17 -0.74
CA SER A 43 -3.60 -13.25 -2.19
C SER A 43 -2.97 -14.53 -2.75
N ALA A 44 -3.32 -14.89 -3.98
CA ALA A 44 -2.88 -16.16 -4.57
C ALA A 44 -1.35 -16.23 -4.77
N ASP A 45 -0.72 -15.09 -5.01
CA ASP A 45 0.73 -14.94 -5.16
C ASP A 45 1.47 -14.77 -3.81
N GLY A 46 0.73 -14.70 -2.69
CA GLY A 46 1.30 -14.53 -1.37
C GLY A 46 1.80 -13.12 -1.04
N THR A 47 1.62 -12.13 -1.92
CA THR A 47 2.23 -10.80 -1.76
C THR A 47 1.34 -9.78 -1.05
N THR A 48 0.04 -10.04 -0.92
CA THR A 48 -0.92 -9.16 -0.25
C THR A 48 -1.69 -9.90 0.83
N MET A 49 -1.75 -9.32 2.02
CA MET A 49 -2.37 -9.91 3.20
C MET A 49 -3.35 -8.93 3.84
N ALA A 50 -4.51 -9.41 4.26
CA ALA A 50 -5.43 -8.65 5.12
C ALA A 50 -5.50 -9.31 6.51
N ILE A 51 -5.45 -8.49 7.55
CA ILE A 51 -5.43 -8.90 8.96
C ILE A 51 -6.57 -8.18 9.68
N GLY A 52 -7.49 -8.94 10.26
CA GLY A 52 -8.57 -8.43 11.08
C GLY A 52 -8.20 -8.32 12.56
N SER A 53 -8.57 -7.19 13.16
CA SER A 53 -8.45 -6.86 14.57
C SER A 53 -9.84 -6.49 15.11
N VAL A 54 -10.60 -7.49 15.55
CA VAL A 54 -12.04 -7.34 15.86
C VAL A 54 -12.32 -6.39 17.01
N GLN A 55 -11.41 -6.27 17.96
CA GLN A 55 -11.59 -5.40 19.13
C GLN A 55 -10.87 -4.07 19.00
N ASN A 56 -10.22 -3.82 17.86
CA ASN A 56 -9.62 -2.52 17.60
C ASN A 56 -10.71 -1.43 17.59
N PRO A 57 -10.47 -0.29 18.29
CA PRO A 57 -11.47 0.75 18.40
C PRO A 57 -11.81 1.36 17.04
N GLY A 58 -10.88 1.42 16.07
CA GLY A 58 -11.15 1.92 14.73
C GLY A 58 -11.77 3.33 14.70
N GLY A 59 -11.45 4.16 15.69
CA GLY A 59 -12.05 5.48 15.90
C GLY A 59 -13.40 5.50 16.64
N GLY A 60 -13.81 4.40 17.28
CA GLY A 60 -15.00 4.27 18.14
C GLY A 60 -14.93 3.06 19.08
N GLU A 61 -16.07 2.63 19.61
CA GLU A 61 -16.11 1.48 20.54
C GLU A 61 -16.32 0.18 19.75
N TYR A 62 -15.34 -0.73 19.78
CA TYR A 62 -15.40 -2.05 19.11
C TYR A 62 -15.83 -1.99 17.64
N ARG A 63 -15.38 -0.97 16.89
CA ARG A 63 -15.67 -0.91 15.45
C ARG A 63 -14.97 -1.99 14.67
N GLY A 64 -13.86 -2.51 15.20
CA GLY A 64 -12.95 -3.39 14.52
C GLY A 64 -12.22 -2.68 13.38
N GLN A 65 -11.07 -3.23 13.00
CA GLN A 65 -10.26 -2.75 11.90
C GLN A 65 -9.72 -3.94 11.10
N THR A 66 -9.63 -3.78 9.77
CA THR A 66 -8.83 -4.65 8.90
C THR A 66 -7.64 -3.87 8.37
N ARG A 67 -6.43 -4.35 8.60
CA ARG A 67 -5.21 -3.77 8.02
C ARG A 67 -4.75 -4.61 6.84
N VAL A 68 -4.36 -3.95 5.76
CA VAL A 68 -3.88 -4.60 4.53
C VAL A 68 -2.40 -4.31 4.38
N PHE A 69 -1.63 -5.36 4.10
CA PHE A 69 -0.18 -5.32 3.95
C PHE A 69 0.22 -5.86 2.58
N LYS A 70 1.24 -5.25 1.99
CA LYS A 70 1.87 -5.70 0.75
C LYS A 70 3.35 -6.01 1.02
N LEU A 71 3.81 -7.15 0.52
CA LEU A 71 5.20 -7.57 0.62
C LEU A 71 6.04 -6.87 -0.44
N VAL A 72 7.05 -6.11 -0.01
CA VAL A 72 8.00 -5.43 -0.90
C VAL A 72 9.41 -5.76 -0.44
N ASN A 73 10.22 -6.37 -1.30
CA ASN A 73 11.62 -6.74 -1.01
C ASN A 73 11.77 -7.45 0.35
N THR A 74 10.90 -8.43 0.64
CA THR A 74 10.80 -9.18 1.90
C THR A 74 10.27 -8.42 3.12
N THR A 75 9.77 -7.20 2.96
CA THR A 75 9.21 -6.39 4.06
C THR A 75 7.69 -6.24 3.89
N TRP A 76 6.92 -6.52 4.93
CA TRP A 76 5.47 -6.25 4.92
C TRP A 76 5.22 -4.76 5.16
N LEU A 77 4.63 -4.08 4.19
CA LEU A 77 4.28 -2.66 4.28
C LEU A 77 2.78 -2.51 4.36
N GLN A 78 2.28 -1.77 5.34
CA GLN A 78 0.85 -1.47 5.43
C GLN A 78 0.45 -0.52 4.29
N VAL A 79 -0.61 -0.86 3.55
CA VAL A 79 -1.01 -0.13 2.33
C VAL A 79 -1.67 1.21 2.67
N ASP A 80 -2.44 1.27 3.77
CA ASP A 80 -3.14 2.48 4.25
C ASP A 80 -3.37 2.40 5.78
N ASN A 81 -4.04 3.35 6.41
CA ASN A 81 -4.34 3.41 7.85
C ASN A 81 -5.31 2.32 8.37
N GLY A 82 -5.59 1.31 7.57
CA GLY A 82 -6.57 0.26 7.88
C GLY A 82 -8.01 0.69 7.59
N ILE A 83 -8.87 -0.31 7.57
CA ILE A 83 -10.26 -0.20 7.16
C ILE A 83 -11.14 -0.50 8.36
N ASN A 84 -11.78 0.55 8.88
CA ASN A 84 -12.60 0.48 10.09
C ASN A 84 -14.06 0.11 9.78
N GLY A 85 -14.76 -0.46 10.77
CA GLY A 85 -16.22 -0.38 10.83
C GLY A 85 -16.70 1.08 10.82
N LEU A 86 -17.94 1.36 10.39
CA LEU A 86 -18.45 2.74 10.43
C LEU A 86 -19.06 3.07 11.78
N PHE A 87 -19.68 2.08 12.41
CA PHE A 87 -20.41 2.25 13.64
C PHE A 87 -19.80 1.38 14.73
N ASP A 88 -20.08 1.79 15.97
CA ASP A 88 -19.64 1.07 17.15
C ASP A 88 -20.26 -0.33 17.19
N ASN A 89 -19.53 -1.31 17.72
CA ASN A 89 -19.92 -2.71 17.84
C ASN A 89 -20.19 -3.44 16.51
N GLU A 90 -19.62 -2.97 15.39
CA GLU A 90 -19.73 -3.67 14.10
C GLU A 90 -18.68 -4.78 13.91
N TYR A 91 -17.58 -4.75 14.67
CA TYR A 91 -16.48 -5.71 14.60
C TYR A 91 -15.93 -5.91 13.16
N GLY A 92 -15.72 -4.82 12.43
CA GLY A 92 -15.09 -4.83 11.12
C GLY A 92 -13.77 -5.58 11.14
N GLY A 93 -13.64 -6.59 10.30
CA GLY A 93 -12.48 -7.49 10.29
C GLY A 93 -12.70 -8.81 11.03
N TYR A 94 -13.94 -9.09 11.46
CA TYR A 94 -14.32 -10.41 11.98
C TYR A 94 -14.02 -11.52 10.99
N ASN A 95 -14.34 -11.29 9.72
CA ASN A 95 -13.87 -12.12 8.62
C ASN A 95 -13.27 -11.23 7.54
N THR A 96 -12.19 -11.71 6.95
CA THR A 96 -11.50 -11.05 5.84
C THR A 96 -11.37 -12.03 4.68
N ALA A 97 -11.48 -11.53 3.45
CA ALA A 97 -11.15 -12.26 2.25
C ALA A 97 -10.45 -11.34 1.26
N ILE A 98 -9.59 -11.89 0.41
CA ILE A 98 -8.86 -11.13 -0.59
C ILE A 98 -9.01 -11.81 -1.95
N SER A 99 -9.11 -11.00 -3.01
CA SER A 99 -9.10 -11.51 -4.38
C SER A 99 -7.75 -12.13 -4.73
N ALA A 100 -7.74 -13.02 -5.72
CA ALA A 100 -6.52 -13.71 -6.14
C ALA A 100 -5.40 -12.74 -6.54
N ASN A 101 -5.75 -11.62 -7.20
CA ASN A 101 -4.82 -10.57 -7.61
C ASN A 101 -4.42 -9.60 -6.47
N GLY A 102 -4.95 -9.76 -5.25
CA GLY A 102 -4.61 -8.92 -4.10
C GLY A 102 -5.27 -7.54 -4.08
N GLU A 103 -6.05 -7.17 -5.10
CA GLU A 103 -6.55 -5.79 -5.26
C GLU A 103 -7.89 -5.54 -4.56
N THR A 104 -8.66 -6.58 -4.26
CA THR A 104 -9.96 -6.45 -3.59
C THR A 104 -9.92 -7.16 -2.24
N VAL A 105 -10.31 -6.44 -1.19
CA VAL A 105 -10.48 -6.99 0.17
C VAL A 105 -11.94 -6.91 0.57
N LEU A 106 -12.48 -8.01 1.08
CA LEU A 106 -13.79 -8.09 1.70
C LEU A 106 -13.67 -8.09 3.22
N ILE A 107 -14.54 -7.35 3.89
CA ILE A 107 -14.58 -7.21 5.34
C ILE A 107 -15.99 -7.54 5.83
N GLY A 108 -16.08 -8.51 6.73
CA GLY A 108 -17.30 -8.87 7.43
C GLY A 108 -17.49 -8.05 8.71
N MET A 109 -18.75 -7.66 8.95
CA MET A 109 -19.24 -6.94 10.11
C MET A 109 -20.51 -7.64 10.62
N PRO A 110 -20.39 -8.77 11.31
CA PRO A 110 -21.53 -9.66 11.62
C PRO A 110 -22.60 -9.00 12.48
N LEU A 111 -22.25 -7.95 13.23
CA LEU A 111 -23.16 -7.24 14.13
C LEU A 111 -23.59 -5.87 13.60
N SER A 112 -23.29 -5.56 12.34
CA SER A 112 -23.77 -4.34 11.70
C SER A 112 -25.29 -4.24 11.80
N SER A 113 -25.75 -3.07 12.22
CA SER A 113 -27.17 -2.76 12.34
C SER A 113 -27.66 -1.78 11.27
N ALA A 114 -26.83 -1.54 10.23
CA ALA A 114 -27.13 -0.57 9.18
C ALA A 114 -28.46 -0.84 8.44
N ASN A 115 -28.89 -2.10 8.36
CA ASN A 115 -30.13 -2.52 7.69
C ASN A 115 -31.10 -3.31 8.60
N GLY A 116 -31.00 -3.12 9.93
CA GLY A 116 -31.80 -3.85 10.92
C GLY A 116 -30.93 -4.44 12.02
N THR A 117 -31.51 -4.71 13.19
CA THR A 117 -30.78 -5.17 14.38
C THR A 117 -29.96 -6.43 14.10
N TYR A 118 -28.64 -6.31 14.19
CA TYR A 118 -27.68 -7.40 13.92
C TYR A 118 -27.87 -8.11 12.57
N ALA A 119 -28.30 -7.38 11.54
CA ALA A 119 -28.47 -7.92 10.19
C ALA A 119 -27.14 -8.35 9.54
N GLY A 120 -26.02 -7.81 10.05
CA GLY A 120 -24.70 -8.02 9.51
C GLY A 120 -24.46 -7.23 8.23
N ALA A 121 -23.19 -7.04 7.89
CA ALA A 121 -22.79 -6.41 6.65
C ALA A 121 -21.48 -7.01 6.13
N VAL A 122 -21.29 -6.92 4.81
CA VAL A 122 -20.02 -7.16 4.14
C VAL A 122 -19.70 -5.94 3.30
N ARG A 123 -18.42 -5.56 3.27
CA ARG A 123 -17.93 -4.49 2.40
C ARG A 123 -16.76 -4.94 1.59
N ALA A 124 -16.75 -4.50 0.33
CA ALA A 124 -15.62 -4.64 -0.56
C ALA A 124 -14.85 -3.31 -0.62
N TYR A 125 -13.54 -3.42 -0.54
CA TYR A 125 -12.59 -2.34 -0.74
C TYR A 125 -11.67 -2.75 -1.86
N GLU A 126 -11.59 -1.94 -2.91
CA GLU A 126 -10.67 -2.16 -4.01
C GLU A 126 -9.51 -1.18 -3.82
N GLY A 127 -8.30 -1.72 -3.68
CA GLY A 127 -7.03 -0.99 -3.73
C GLY A 127 -6.69 -0.58 -5.16
N GLY A 128 -7.66 -0.04 -5.88
CA GLY A 128 -7.46 0.59 -7.16
C GLY A 128 -7.14 2.05 -6.91
N VAL A 129 -5.87 2.43 -7.05
CA VAL A 129 -5.58 3.82 -7.42
C VAL A 129 -6.39 4.08 -8.68
N LEU A 130 -7.21 5.13 -8.71
CA LEU A 130 -7.58 5.74 -9.98
C LEU A 130 -6.27 6.30 -10.58
N GLY A 131 -5.48 5.41 -11.18
CA GLY A 131 -4.09 5.64 -11.55
C GLY A 131 -3.24 4.38 -11.48
N VAL A 132 -3.34 3.56 -12.54
CA VAL A 132 -2.32 2.60 -13.04
C VAL A 132 -1.91 1.47 -12.07
N ASP A 133 -2.02 0.23 -12.57
CA ASP A 133 -1.59 -1.01 -11.91
C ASP A 133 -0.27 -0.85 -11.13
N SER A 134 -0.33 -0.99 -9.80
CA SER A 134 0.82 -0.92 -8.91
C SER A 134 1.42 -2.30 -8.62
N SER A 135 1.39 -3.23 -9.60
CA SER A 135 1.86 -4.62 -9.42
C SER A 135 3.29 -4.88 -9.92
N GLU A 136 4.11 -3.85 -10.06
CA GLU A 136 5.57 -4.01 -10.20
C GLU A 136 6.23 -3.03 -9.22
N ALA A 137 7.43 -3.36 -8.71
CA ALA A 137 8.20 -2.45 -7.87
C ALA A 137 8.22 -1.03 -8.47
N MET A 138 8.24 0.03 -7.65
CA MET A 138 8.41 1.40 -8.18
C MET A 138 9.67 1.41 -9.04
N GLU A 139 9.49 1.38 -10.37
CA GLU A 139 10.59 1.24 -11.32
C GLU A 139 11.46 2.50 -11.29
N PHE A 140 10.89 3.61 -10.82
CA PHE A 140 11.54 4.91 -10.81
C PHE A 140 11.47 5.58 -9.42
N VAL A 141 12.63 5.78 -8.81
CA VAL A 141 12.77 6.52 -7.53
C VAL A 141 13.42 7.87 -7.80
N ALA A 142 12.75 8.98 -7.45
CA ALA A 142 13.27 10.33 -7.67
C ALA A 142 13.81 10.97 -6.37
N PHE A 143 15.06 11.45 -6.39
CA PHE A 143 15.70 12.10 -5.26
C PHE A 143 16.70 13.20 -5.70
N PRO A 144 16.96 14.23 -4.86
CA PRO A 144 16.22 14.53 -3.64
C PRO A 144 14.80 15.03 -3.96
N ASN A 145 13.86 14.83 -3.04
CA ASN A 145 12.52 15.40 -3.12
C ASN A 145 12.16 15.91 -1.71
N PRO A 146 12.16 17.23 -1.45
CA PRO A 146 12.25 18.34 -2.43
C PRO A 146 13.63 18.51 -3.12
N ALA A 147 13.63 19.13 -4.31
CA ALA A 147 14.84 19.41 -5.10
C ALA A 147 14.90 20.87 -5.58
N SER A 148 16.07 21.51 -5.53
CA SER A 148 16.20 22.90 -6.01
C SER A 148 16.15 23.00 -7.53
N ASN A 149 17.08 22.35 -8.25
CA ASN A 149 17.17 22.48 -9.72
C ASN A 149 17.45 21.17 -10.47
N LEU A 150 17.83 20.13 -9.75
CA LEU A 150 18.21 18.84 -10.31
C LEU A 150 17.55 17.76 -9.46
N ILE A 151 16.98 16.76 -10.12
CA ILE A 151 16.46 15.56 -9.48
C ILE A 151 17.02 14.35 -10.22
N SER A 152 17.58 13.41 -9.49
CA SER A 152 18.05 12.13 -10.01
C SER A 152 16.88 11.15 -9.98
N ILE A 153 16.69 10.39 -11.05
CA ILE A 153 15.71 9.31 -11.15
C ILE A 153 16.50 8.01 -11.30
N ALA A 154 16.46 7.17 -10.26
CA ALA A 154 17.11 5.86 -10.24
C ALA A 154 16.11 4.74 -10.52
N MET A 155 16.60 3.66 -11.12
CA MET A 155 15.81 2.51 -11.55
C MET A 155 16.48 1.20 -11.14
N GLU A 156 15.70 0.13 -11.05
CA GLU A 156 16.22 -1.19 -10.63
C GLU A 156 17.13 -1.85 -11.68
N ARG A 157 16.97 -1.47 -12.96
CA ARG A 157 17.78 -1.96 -14.09
C ARG A 157 18.03 -0.86 -15.10
N SER A 158 18.91 -1.13 -16.06
CA SER A 158 19.13 -0.21 -17.20
C SER A 158 18.02 -0.36 -18.24
N PHE A 159 17.58 0.78 -18.78
CA PHE A 159 16.61 0.84 -19.86
C PHE A 159 17.24 1.39 -21.12
N SER A 160 16.74 0.92 -22.27
CA SER A 160 17.30 1.29 -23.56
C SER A 160 17.02 2.77 -23.87
N GLN A 161 15.82 3.23 -23.52
CA GLN A 161 15.38 4.60 -23.66
C GLN A 161 14.51 5.01 -22.49
N ILE A 162 14.70 6.25 -22.01
CA ILE A 162 13.92 6.87 -20.93
C ILE A 162 13.50 8.26 -21.39
N GLU A 163 12.21 8.55 -21.39
CA GLU A 163 11.65 9.89 -21.61
C GLU A 163 11.05 10.41 -20.31
N ILE A 164 11.44 11.61 -19.92
CA ILE A 164 10.89 12.29 -18.74
C ILE A 164 10.24 13.59 -19.19
N VAL A 165 8.99 13.80 -18.78
CA VAL A 165 8.24 15.02 -19.05
C VAL A 165 7.73 15.62 -17.75
N GLN A 166 8.09 16.87 -17.49
CA GLN A 166 7.64 17.64 -16.34
C GLN A 166 6.37 18.42 -16.68
N TYR A 167 5.35 18.29 -15.84
CA TYR A 167 4.09 19.04 -15.89
C TYR A 167 3.87 19.85 -14.61
N ASP A 168 3.25 21.03 -14.74
CA ASP A 168 2.71 21.77 -13.60
C ASP A 168 1.39 21.15 -13.10
N ILE A 169 0.86 21.67 -11.98
CA ILE A 169 -0.41 21.21 -11.40
C ILE A 169 -1.64 21.51 -12.27
N LEU A 170 -1.52 22.36 -13.28
CA LEU A 170 -2.57 22.68 -14.24
C LEU A 170 -2.50 21.79 -15.49
N GLY A 171 -1.49 20.91 -15.57
CA GLY A 171 -1.28 20.00 -16.69
C GLY A 171 -0.50 20.61 -17.87
N ASN A 172 0.12 21.78 -17.71
CA ASN A 172 0.97 22.35 -18.76
C ASN A 172 2.36 21.69 -18.73
N LYS A 173 2.89 21.34 -19.91
CA LYS A 173 4.26 20.82 -20.05
C LYS A 173 5.28 21.93 -19.78
N VAL A 174 6.18 21.69 -18.83
CA VAL A 174 7.21 22.63 -18.36
C VAL A 174 8.60 22.30 -18.91
N ASN A 175 8.96 21.01 -18.94
CA ASN A 175 10.26 20.54 -19.44
C ASN A 175 10.16 19.10 -19.95
N SER A 176 11.12 18.65 -20.76
CA SER A 176 11.28 17.24 -21.09
C SER A 176 12.71 16.90 -21.49
N ALA A 177 13.14 15.66 -21.26
CA ALA A 177 14.42 15.15 -21.69
C ALA A 177 14.33 13.64 -22.01
N THR A 178 15.26 13.17 -22.85
CA THR A 178 15.39 11.75 -23.19
C THR A 178 16.80 11.28 -22.86
N PHE A 179 16.89 10.09 -22.28
CA PHE A 179 18.12 9.41 -21.90
C PHE A 179 18.15 8.02 -22.52
N GLN A 180 19.34 7.43 -22.61
CA GLN A 180 19.57 6.16 -23.29
C GLN A 180 20.50 5.29 -22.45
N ASN A 181 20.28 3.98 -22.46
CA ASN A 181 21.15 2.97 -21.83
C ASN A 181 21.54 3.32 -20.37
N SER A 182 20.58 3.78 -19.59
CA SER A 182 20.80 4.30 -18.25
C SER A 182 19.92 3.58 -17.23
N LYS A 183 20.41 3.47 -15.99
CA LYS A 183 19.66 3.03 -14.81
C LYS A 183 19.49 4.14 -13.77
N GLU A 184 20.07 5.30 -14.04
CA GLU A 184 20.00 6.50 -13.23
C GLU A 184 20.22 7.70 -14.14
N VAL A 185 19.39 8.73 -14.00
CA VAL A 185 19.44 9.93 -14.84
C VAL A 185 19.21 11.20 -14.02
N ASP A 186 20.00 12.23 -14.31
CA ASP A 186 19.82 13.55 -13.71
C ASP A 186 18.92 14.42 -14.59
N PHE A 187 17.74 14.75 -14.07
CA PHE A 187 16.73 15.56 -14.74
C PHE A 187 16.68 16.99 -14.18
N PRO A 188 16.88 18.03 -15.00
CA PRO A 188 16.79 19.41 -14.54
C PRO A 188 15.32 19.84 -14.34
N LEU A 189 14.93 20.14 -13.10
CA LEU A 189 13.61 20.68 -12.78
C LEU A 189 13.53 22.16 -13.18
N ARG A 190 12.55 22.51 -14.01
CA ARG A 190 12.30 23.89 -14.47
C ARG A 190 11.03 24.46 -13.84
N GLY A 191 10.81 25.78 -13.98
CA GLY A 191 9.66 26.47 -13.39
C GLY A 191 9.96 27.14 -12.04
N GLN A 192 8.93 27.70 -11.41
CA GLN A 192 9.00 28.34 -10.09
C GLN A 192 8.95 27.29 -8.97
N THR A 193 9.27 27.68 -7.74
CA THR A 193 9.03 26.88 -6.52
C THR A 193 7.59 26.39 -6.48
N GLY A 194 7.38 25.11 -6.23
CA GLY A 194 6.04 24.50 -6.24
C GLY A 194 6.04 23.00 -6.52
N ILE A 195 4.83 22.44 -6.68
CA ILE A 195 4.60 21.02 -6.96
C ILE A 195 4.58 20.80 -8.47
N TYR A 196 5.24 19.73 -8.93
CA TYR A 196 5.22 19.27 -10.31
C TYR A 196 4.98 17.75 -10.37
N PHE A 197 4.58 17.27 -11.54
CA PHE A 197 4.50 15.86 -11.85
C PHE A 197 5.51 15.53 -12.95
N LEU A 198 6.33 14.50 -12.72
CA LEU A 198 7.20 13.92 -13.74
C LEU A 198 6.51 12.67 -14.28
N ILE A 199 6.22 12.64 -15.57
CA ILE A 199 5.86 11.42 -16.27
C ILE A 199 7.15 10.81 -16.78
N VAL A 200 7.50 9.63 -16.28
CA VAL A 200 8.67 8.86 -16.70
C VAL A 200 8.18 7.69 -17.55
N GLN A 201 8.66 7.59 -18.77
CA GLN A 201 8.38 6.50 -19.70
C GLN A 201 9.71 5.82 -20.03
N ALA A 202 9.84 4.52 -19.75
CA ALA A 202 11.01 3.75 -20.15
C ALA A 202 10.58 2.45 -20.83
N ASP A 203 10.99 2.24 -22.07
CA ASP A 203 10.51 1.15 -22.92
C ASP A 203 8.96 1.00 -22.84
N ASN A 204 8.45 -0.09 -22.25
CA ASN A 204 7.01 -0.36 -22.07
C ASN A 204 6.45 0.13 -20.71
N SER A 205 7.30 0.63 -19.82
CA SER A 205 6.95 1.05 -18.47
C SER A 205 6.67 2.55 -18.40
N ARG A 206 5.71 2.93 -17.56
CA ARG A 206 5.32 4.33 -17.37
C ARG A 206 4.91 4.60 -15.93
N GLU A 207 5.51 5.62 -15.31
CA GLU A 207 5.18 6.03 -13.95
C GLU A 207 5.00 7.56 -13.87
N ILE A 208 4.23 8.00 -12.87
CA ILE A 208 4.04 9.42 -12.56
C ILE A 208 4.59 9.69 -11.16
N ILE A 209 5.58 10.57 -11.07
CA ILE A 209 6.25 10.93 -9.82
C ILE A 209 5.88 12.35 -9.43
N ARG A 210 5.33 12.55 -8.22
CA ARG A 210 5.10 13.88 -7.65
C ARG A 210 6.38 14.42 -7.03
N VAL A 211 6.81 15.60 -7.46
CA VAL A 211 8.05 16.25 -7.00
C VAL A 211 7.79 17.66 -6.50
N VAL A 212 8.55 18.09 -5.50
CA VAL A 212 8.52 19.46 -4.96
C VAL A 212 9.81 20.17 -5.38
N LYS A 213 9.67 21.31 -6.05
CA LYS A 213 10.79 22.21 -6.40
C LYS A 213 10.88 23.32 -5.35
N GLU A 214 12.06 23.51 -4.77
CA GLU A 214 12.37 24.58 -3.81
C GLU A 214 13.15 25.75 -4.44
#